data_AF-A0A9Q0AUQ4-F1
#
_entry.id   AF-A0A9Q0AUQ4-F1
#
_cell.length_a   1.000
_cell.length_b   1.000
_cell.length_c   1.000
_cell.angle_alpha   90.00
_cell.angle_beta   90.00
_cell.angle_gamma   90.00
#
_symmetry.space_group_name_H-M   'P 1'
#
loop_
_entity.id
_entity.type
_entity.pdbx_description
1 polymer ?
#
loop_
_entity_poly.entity_id
_entity_poly.type
_entity_poly.pdbx_seq_one_letter_code
_entity_poly.pdbx_strand_id
1 'polypeptide(L)'
;MLRPQLGRRALPRIASRAARNPRCRFSTQHGYEHELPPVRIVRPVLWSLAAVSTIYIACAAYEVKGDAKSFSTQHGWGTRRTLDSYDQLPKADHRGHRGRTLSQVSYGSPADVLSLWKGLPEAEKMIMGNIALNSSIWLSQRLTSTHFSFFHHVPVVGRNYTMLTSVFGHASGLHLFFNMACLYNFGGDVAYSRTFEGSGSHLAAFYLSSGVVTSLAQHLETVFPRRRFGASLGASGAIMAFIGVFGMSNPDSRIGIILLPGSLPAQEALGWIAAFEAYGMVFGIPFLRWAHTAHLAGLAVGAAYVHFDGKNHLWKPARKFAFSLLQKLNLI
;
A
#
# COMPACT_ATOMS: atom_id res chain seq x y z
N MET A 1 13.58 -11.79 74.66
CA MET A 1 13.47 -12.72 73.52
C MET A 1 12.85 -12.01 72.31
N LEU A 2 13.69 -11.76 71.31
CA LEU A 2 13.48 -11.59 69.85
C LEU A 2 12.31 -10.74 69.30
N ARG A 3 12.65 -9.52 68.85
CA ARG A 3 12.00 -8.76 67.75
C ARG A 3 12.51 -9.28 66.40
N PRO A 4 11.68 -9.39 65.33
CA PRO A 4 12.19 -9.65 64.00
C PRO A 4 12.67 -8.35 63.31
N GLN A 5 13.92 -8.35 62.86
CA GLN A 5 14.48 -7.33 61.97
C GLN A 5 14.12 -7.68 60.51
N LEU A 6 13.25 -6.89 59.88
CA LEU A 6 13.07 -6.93 58.42
C LEU A 6 14.12 -6.01 57.78
N GLY A 7 15.10 -6.64 57.12
CA GLY A 7 16.19 -5.97 56.42
C GLY A 7 15.68 -5.10 55.27
N ARG A 8 16.00 -3.80 55.33
CA ARG A 8 15.90 -2.88 54.18
C ARG A 8 17.00 -3.23 53.18
N ARG A 9 16.67 -3.93 52.09
CA ARG A 9 17.52 -3.95 50.90
C ARG A 9 17.40 -2.61 50.19
N ALA A 10 18.49 -1.86 50.15
CA ALA A 10 18.63 -0.65 49.35
C ALA A 10 18.55 -1.01 47.86
N LEU A 11 17.58 -0.44 47.15
CA LEU A 11 17.57 -0.44 45.68
C LEU A 11 18.63 0.55 45.19
N PRO A 12 19.45 0.20 44.18
CA PRO A 12 20.47 1.10 43.66
C PRO A 12 19.81 2.34 43.01
N ARG A 13 20.22 3.53 43.46
CA ARG A 13 19.92 4.81 42.80
C ARG A 13 20.55 4.80 41.41
N ILE A 14 19.76 4.47 40.39
CA ILE A 14 20.10 4.82 39.01
C ILE A 14 19.87 6.32 38.90
N ALA A 15 20.98 7.06 38.85
CA ALA A 15 21.00 8.50 38.66
C ALA A 15 20.20 8.87 37.41
N SER A 16 19.17 9.69 37.61
CA SER A 16 18.33 10.27 36.58
C SER A 16 19.17 11.12 35.64
N ARG A 17 19.43 10.62 34.43
CA ARG A 17 19.76 11.48 33.28
C ARG A 17 18.46 12.03 32.70
N ALA A 18 17.70 12.73 33.54
CA ALA A 18 16.50 13.45 33.17
C ALA A 18 16.94 14.79 32.56
N ALA A 19 17.24 14.77 31.26
CA ALA A 19 17.43 15.99 30.49
C ALA A 19 16.84 15.83 29.09
N ARG A 20 15.74 16.55 28.87
CA ARG A 20 15.26 17.07 27.58
C ARG A 20 14.69 16.03 26.60
N ASN A 21 13.42 15.67 26.79
CA ASN A 21 12.56 15.46 25.63
C ASN A 21 11.08 15.65 26.02
N PRO A 22 10.36 16.66 25.48
CA PRO A 22 8.94 16.80 25.72
C PRO A 22 8.20 15.75 24.87
N ARG A 23 8.10 14.52 25.38
CA ARG A 23 7.32 13.45 24.74
C ARG A 23 5.92 13.39 25.33
N CYS A 24 4.95 13.11 24.45
CA CYS A 24 3.51 13.12 24.69
C CYS A 24 3.12 12.43 26.01
N ARG A 25 2.57 13.24 26.93
CA ARG A 25 1.95 12.76 28.17
C ARG A 25 0.47 12.48 27.94
N PHE A 26 -0.03 11.38 28.48
CA PHE A 26 -1.45 11.13 28.63
C PHE A 26 -1.77 11.06 30.12
N SER A 27 -2.67 11.93 30.57
CA SER A 27 -3.20 11.92 31.94
C SER A 27 -4.46 11.06 31.95
N THR A 28 -4.51 10.05 32.81
CA THR A 28 -5.75 9.34 33.14
C THR A 28 -6.44 10.04 34.31
N GLN A 29 -7.76 9.85 34.46
CA GLN A 29 -8.59 10.40 35.55
C GLN A 29 -8.08 10.08 36.98
N HIS A 30 -7.05 9.23 37.12
CA HIS A 30 -6.45 8.82 38.39
C HIS A 30 -4.98 9.22 38.57
N GLY A 31 -4.47 10.20 37.80
CA GLY A 31 -3.19 10.86 38.12
C GLY A 31 -1.92 10.03 37.87
N TYR A 32 -2.04 8.83 37.29
CA TYR A 32 -0.88 8.06 36.83
C TYR A 32 -0.45 8.54 35.44
N GLU A 33 0.71 9.22 35.36
CA GLU A 33 1.39 9.53 34.11
C GLU A 33 2.09 8.27 33.59
N HIS A 34 1.56 7.65 32.53
CA HIS A 34 2.29 6.63 31.79
C HIS A 34 3.09 7.27 30.66
N GLU A 35 4.42 7.18 30.72
CA GLU A 35 5.28 7.49 29.57
C GLU A 35 5.16 6.36 28.54
N LEU A 36 4.64 6.65 27.35
CA LEU A 36 4.70 5.71 26.23
C LEU A 36 6.15 5.50 25.82
N PRO A 37 6.55 4.27 25.46
CA PRO A 37 7.93 4.04 25.04
C PRO A 37 8.25 4.83 23.75
N PRO A 38 9.54 5.14 23.51
CA PRO A 38 9.97 5.81 22.29
C PRO A 38 9.43 5.13 21.03
N VAL A 39 8.87 5.91 20.10
CA VAL A 39 8.64 5.41 18.74
C VAL A 39 10.00 5.19 18.06
N ARG A 40 10.19 3.99 17.50
CA ARG A 40 11.44 3.59 16.83
C ARG A 40 11.42 4.07 15.39
N ILE A 41 12.45 4.76 14.92
CA ILE A 41 12.48 5.30 13.55
C ILE A 41 13.32 4.46 12.60
N VAL A 42 14.54 4.11 13.01
CA VAL A 42 15.51 3.41 12.13
C VAL A 42 14.99 2.04 11.68
N ARG A 43 14.44 1.25 12.61
CA ARG A 43 13.97 -0.11 12.30
C ARG A 43 12.81 -0.13 11.29
N PRO A 44 11.74 0.66 11.47
CA PRO A 44 10.68 0.78 10.46
C PRO A 44 11.19 1.25 9.11
N VAL A 45 12.07 2.26 9.05
CA VAL A 45 12.62 2.76 7.78
C VAL A 45 13.36 1.67 7.03
N LEU A 46 14.28 0.97 7.68
CA LEU A 46 15.03 -0.13 7.06
C LEU A 46 14.11 -1.27 6.61
N TRP A 47 13.11 -1.60 7.44
CA TRP A 47 12.12 -2.62 7.09
C TRP A 47 11.31 -2.21 5.86
N SER A 48 10.85 -0.96 5.77
CA SER A 48 10.09 -0.46 4.62
C SER A 48 10.92 -0.46 3.34
N LEU A 49 12.19 -0.06 3.40
CA LEU A 49 13.10 -0.15 2.25
C LEU A 49 13.27 -1.59 1.76
N ALA A 50 13.47 -2.53 2.68
CA ALA A 50 13.58 -3.95 2.35
C ALA A 50 12.26 -4.50 1.77
N ALA A 51 11.12 -4.15 2.36
CA ALA A 51 9.80 -4.59 1.92
C ALA A 51 9.47 -4.07 0.51
N VAL A 52 9.65 -2.77 0.25
CA VAL A 52 9.43 -2.15 -1.07
C VAL A 52 10.34 -2.79 -2.12
N SER A 53 11.63 -2.95 -1.82
CA SER A 53 12.58 -3.59 -2.75
C SER A 53 12.18 -5.02 -3.07
N THR A 54 11.80 -5.79 -2.04
CA THR A 54 11.34 -7.19 -2.19
C THR A 54 10.07 -7.26 -3.04
N ILE A 55 9.09 -6.39 -2.78
CA ILE A 55 7.84 -6.32 -3.53
C ILE A 55 8.12 -6.06 -5.02
N TYR A 56 8.92 -5.03 -5.34
CA TYR A 56 9.24 -4.69 -6.72
C TYR A 56 9.96 -5.82 -7.44
N ILE A 57 10.99 -6.41 -6.82
CA ILE A 57 11.76 -7.51 -7.42
C ILE A 57 10.88 -8.77 -7.59
N ALA A 58 10.06 -9.11 -6.60
CA ALA A 58 9.19 -10.29 -6.66
C ALA A 58 8.12 -10.16 -7.77
N CYS A 59 7.46 -9.02 -7.85
CA CYS A 59 6.48 -8.75 -8.92
C CYS A 59 7.16 -8.73 -10.30
N ALA A 60 8.33 -8.11 -10.41
CA ALA A 60 9.10 -8.08 -11.65
C ALA A 60 9.54 -9.48 -12.08
N ALA A 61 10.02 -10.31 -11.14
CA ALA A 61 10.39 -11.69 -11.40
C ALA A 61 9.19 -12.55 -11.83
N TYR A 62 8.02 -12.33 -11.21
CA TYR A 62 6.79 -13.01 -11.61
C TYR A 62 6.41 -12.69 -13.06
N GLU A 63 6.41 -11.42 -13.44
CA GLU A 63 6.10 -11.00 -14.82
C GLU A 63 7.12 -11.53 -15.82
N VAL A 64 8.42 -11.38 -15.53
CA VAL A 64 9.50 -11.88 -16.41
C VAL A 64 9.41 -13.39 -16.60
N LYS A 65 9.11 -14.16 -15.55
CA LYS A 65 8.92 -15.60 -15.66
C LYS A 65 7.72 -15.95 -16.56
N GLY A 66 6.64 -15.17 -16.48
CA GLY A 66 5.50 -15.27 -17.38
C GLY A 66 5.89 -15.00 -18.83
N ASP A 67 6.64 -13.92 -19.09
CA ASP A 67 7.09 -13.54 -20.41
C ASP A 67 8.05 -14.58 -21.03
N ALA A 68 8.96 -15.13 -20.23
CA ALA A 68 9.88 -16.19 -20.66
C ALA A 68 9.11 -17.47 -21.05
N LYS A 69 8.08 -17.84 -20.28
CA LYS A 69 7.20 -18.97 -20.63
C LYS A 69 6.44 -18.73 -21.94
N SER A 70 5.96 -17.50 -22.15
CA SER A 70 5.32 -17.08 -23.40
C SER A 70 6.29 -17.14 -24.59
N PHE A 71 7.53 -16.69 -24.40
CA PHE A 71 8.59 -16.78 -25.40
C PHE A 71 8.86 -18.24 -25.83
N SER A 72 9.01 -19.14 -24.84
CA SER A 72 9.22 -20.58 -25.08
C SER A 72 8.05 -21.21 -25.83
N THR A 73 6.82 -20.82 -25.49
CA THR A 73 5.60 -21.34 -26.15
C THR A 73 5.49 -20.87 -27.60
N GLN A 74 5.84 -19.60 -27.88
CA GLN A 74 5.82 -19.03 -29.24
C GLN A 74 6.89 -19.64 -30.15
N HIS A 75 8.05 -19.99 -29.61
CA HIS A 75 9.18 -20.51 -30.40
C HIS A 75 9.28 -22.03 -30.38
N GLY A 76 8.45 -22.76 -29.61
CA GLY A 76 8.44 -24.21 -29.55
C GLY A 76 9.58 -24.82 -28.74
N TRP A 77 9.33 -25.99 -28.15
CA TRP A 77 10.34 -26.77 -27.42
C TRP A 77 11.35 -27.35 -28.44
N GLY A 78 12.58 -26.84 -28.46
CA GLY A 78 13.66 -27.36 -29.33
C GLY A 78 14.06 -26.47 -30.52
N THR A 79 13.52 -25.26 -30.69
CA THR A 79 14.14 -24.30 -31.61
C THR A 79 15.44 -23.76 -31.02
N ARG A 80 16.44 -23.53 -31.88
CA ARG A 80 17.80 -23.09 -31.55
C ARG A 80 17.88 -21.66 -30.98
N ARG A 81 16.75 -21.04 -30.61
CA ARG A 81 16.67 -19.65 -30.16
C ARG A 81 16.63 -19.61 -28.64
N THR A 82 17.79 -19.38 -28.05
CA THR A 82 17.99 -19.22 -26.61
C THR A 82 17.54 -17.84 -26.15
N LEU A 83 16.90 -17.78 -24.97
CA LEU A 83 16.49 -16.53 -24.34
C LEU A 83 17.70 -15.94 -23.60
N ASP A 84 18.56 -15.29 -24.36
CA ASP A 84 19.86 -14.80 -23.88
C ASP A 84 19.80 -13.36 -23.39
N SER A 85 18.87 -12.56 -23.92
CA SER A 85 18.74 -11.14 -23.60
C SER A 85 17.33 -10.76 -23.17
N TYR A 86 17.26 -9.85 -22.19
CA TYR A 86 16.00 -9.26 -21.73
C TYR A 86 15.18 -8.64 -22.87
N ASP A 87 15.84 -8.04 -23.86
CA ASP A 87 15.15 -7.34 -24.96
C ASP A 87 14.45 -8.30 -25.94
N GLN A 88 14.69 -9.62 -25.82
CA GLN A 88 14.00 -10.67 -26.58
C GLN A 88 12.66 -11.07 -25.95
N LEU A 89 12.40 -10.67 -24.69
CA LEU A 89 11.13 -10.95 -24.04
C LEU A 89 10.00 -10.28 -24.82
N PRO A 90 8.90 -11.00 -25.10
CA PRO A 90 7.74 -10.39 -25.74
C PRO A 90 7.26 -9.23 -24.85
N LYS A 91 7.00 -8.08 -25.47
CA LYS A 91 6.21 -7.05 -24.79
C LYS A 91 4.82 -7.64 -24.65
N ALA A 92 4.45 -8.03 -23.44
CA ALA A 92 3.11 -8.51 -23.19
C ALA A 92 2.10 -7.44 -23.63
N ASP A 93 1.23 -7.80 -24.57
CA ASP A 93 0.12 -6.95 -24.96
C ASP A 93 -0.93 -7.04 -23.86
N HIS A 94 -0.75 -6.22 -22.83
CA HIS A 94 -1.68 -6.12 -21.73
C HIS A 94 -2.87 -5.22 -22.06
N ARG A 95 -2.98 -4.69 -23.29
CA ARG A 95 -4.15 -3.91 -23.75
C ARG A 95 -5.30 -4.84 -24.12
N GLY A 96 -5.73 -5.68 -23.18
CA GLY A 96 -7.00 -6.38 -23.29
C GLY A 96 -8.10 -5.35 -23.52
N HIS A 97 -8.87 -5.50 -24.60
CA HIS A 97 -9.97 -4.60 -24.90
C HIS A 97 -10.94 -4.53 -23.70
N ARG A 98 -11.22 -3.31 -23.23
CA ARG A 98 -12.27 -2.98 -22.25
C ARG A 98 -13.64 -3.33 -22.84
N GLY A 99 -13.96 -4.63 -22.93
CA GLY A 99 -14.98 -5.12 -23.85
C GLY A 99 -15.78 -6.33 -23.39
N ARG A 100 -15.65 -6.75 -22.13
CA ARG A 100 -16.64 -7.65 -21.53
C ARG A 100 -17.36 -6.95 -20.40
N THR A 101 -18.42 -6.26 -20.77
CA THR A 101 -19.46 -5.79 -19.86
C THR A 101 -19.92 -7.00 -19.03
N LEU A 102 -19.84 -6.90 -17.70
CA LEU A 102 -20.32 -7.93 -16.75
C LEU A 102 -21.81 -8.31 -16.98
N SER A 103 -22.52 -7.58 -17.83
CA SER A 103 -23.92 -7.75 -18.17
C SER A 103 -24.25 -8.94 -19.09
N GLN A 104 -23.28 -9.72 -19.57
CA GLN A 104 -23.53 -10.88 -20.45
C GLN A 104 -23.27 -12.25 -19.81
N VAL A 105 -23.10 -12.32 -18.50
CA VAL A 105 -22.74 -13.58 -17.83
C VAL A 105 -23.91 -14.08 -16.99
N SER A 106 -24.39 -15.28 -17.33
CA SER A 106 -25.34 -16.00 -16.49
C SER A 106 -24.61 -16.48 -15.25
N TYR A 107 -24.94 -15.93 -14.09
CA TYR A 107 -24.38 -16.34 -12.80
C TYR A 107 -25.06 -17.63 -12.35
N GLY A 108 -24.43 -18.78 -12.56
CA GLY A 108 -25.04 -20.08 -12.25
C GLY A 108 -24.14 -21.06 -11.50
N SER A 109 -22.83 -21.07 -11.76
CA SER A 109 -21.92 -22.07 -11.18
C SER A 109 -20.53 -21.52 -10.77
N PRO A 110 -19.80 -22.19 -9.86
CA PRO A 110 -18.40 -21.88 -9.57
C PRO A 110 -17.47 -21.94 -10.80
N ALA A 111 -17.81 -22.77 -11.80
CA ALA A 111 -17.05 -22.87 -13.03
C ALA A 111 -17.16 -21.59 -13.89
N ASP A 112 -18.31 -20.92 -13.85
CA ASP A 112 -18.53 -19.64 -14.55
C ASP A 112 -17.72 -18.51 -13.92
N VAL A 113 -17.61 -18.49 -12.59
CA VAL A 113 -16.76 -17.51 -11.88
C VAL A 113 -15.29 -17.73 -12.21
N LEU A 114 -14.84 -18.99 -12.26
CA LEU A 114 -13.45 -19.30 -12.60
C LEU A 114 -13.13 -18.96 -14.07
N SER A 115 -14.05 -19.22 -14.99
CA SER A 115 -13.86 -18.89 -16.40
C SER A 115 -13.82 -17.37 -16.61
N LEU A 116 -14.66 -16.62 -15.89
CA LEU A 116 -14.61 -15.16 -15.85
C LEU A 116 -13.27 -14.65 -15.34
N TRP A 117 -12.84 -15.14 -14.18
CA TRP A 117 -11.57 -14.76 -13.58
C TRP A 117 -10.39 -15.01 -14.54
N LYS A 118 -10.37 -16.18 -15.20
CA LYS A 118 -9.33 -16.52 -16.18
C LYS A 118 -9.32 -15.57 -17.38
N GLY A 119 -10.49 -15.10 -17.82
CA GLY A 119 -10.66 -14.19 -18.95
C GLY A 119 -10.40 -12.72 -18.67
N LEU A 120 -10.22 -12.32 -17.40
CA LEU A 120 -9.88 -10.93 -17.06
C LEU A 120 -8.44 -10.58 -17.49
N PRO A 121 -8.18 -9.35 -17.94
CA PRO A 121 -6.81 -8.88 -18.10
C PRO A 121 -6.10 -8.81 -16.74
N GLU A 122 -4.76 -8.83 -16.77
CA GLU A 122 -3.94 -9.02 -15.57
C GLU A 122 -4.11 -7.89 -14.55
N ALA A 123 -4.30 -6.65 -15.00
CA ALA A 123 -4.52 -5.52 -14.09
C ALA A 123 -5.87 -5.62 -13.37
N GLU A 124 -6.93 -6.06 -14.04
CA GLU A 124 -8.24 -6.27 -13.44
C GLU A 124 -8.21 -7.42 -12.45
N LYS A 125 -7.45 -8.49 -12.74
CA LYS A 125 -7.20 -9.56 -11.75
C LYS A 125 -6.54 -8.98 -10.49
N MET A 126 -5.55 -8.09 -10.64
CA MET A 126 -4.94 -7.41 -9.50
C MET A 126 -5.98 -6.59 -8.73
N ILE A 127 -6.78 -5.76 -9.41
CA ILE A 127 -7.77 -4.87 -8.78
C ILE A 127 -8.86 -5.69 -8.07
N MET A 128 -9.49 -6.64 -8.78
CA MET A 128 -10.54 -7.51 -8.25
C MET A 128 -10.02 -8.40 -7.13
N GLY A 129 -8.83 -8.98 -7.29
CA GLY A 129 -8.17 -9.78 -6.27
C GLY A 129 -7.89 -8.97 -5.01
N ASN A 130 -7.46 -7.72 -5.16
CA ASN A 130 -7.24 -6.83 -4.03
C ASN A 130 -8.56 -6.45 -3.32
N ILE A 131 -9.63 -6.17 -4.07
CA ILE A 131 -10.98 -5.91 -3.50
C ILE A 131 -11.48 -7.13 -2.71
N ALA A 132 -11.36 -8.33 -3.30
CA ALA A 132 -11.73 -9.57 -2.65
C ALA A 132 -10.90 -9.80 -1.37
N LEU A 133 -9.58 -9.63 -1.44
CA LEU A 133 -8.67 -9.80 -0.30
C LEU A 133 -9.01 -8.84 0.85
N ASN A 134 -9.23 -7.56 0.57
CA ASN A 134 -9.62 -6.58 1.58
C ASN A 134 -10.97 -6.93 2.23
N SER A 135 -11.93 -7.38 1.42
CA SER A 135 -13.26 -7.79 1.90
C SER A 135 -13.18 -9.03 2.79
N SER A 136 -12.38 -10.02 2.40
CA SER A 136 -12.13 -11.24 3.19
C SER A 136 -11.40 -10.92 4.50
N ILE A 137 -10.38 -10.05 4.46
CA ILE A 137 -9.66 -9.62 5.66
C ILE A 137 -10.60 -8.88 6.60
N TRP A 138 -11.38 -7.94 6.10
CA TRP A 138 -12.36 -7.21 6.91
C TRP A 138 -13.37 -8.14 7.58
N LEU A 139 -13.87 -9.16 6.87
CA LEU A 139 -14.75 -10.17 7.46
C LEU A 139 -14.03 -10.97 8.56
N SER A 140 -12.78 -11.37 8.32
CA SER A 140 -11.96 -12.09 9.31
C SER A 140 -11.70 -11.26 10.57
N GLN A 141 -11.56 -9.93 10.45
CA GLN A 141 -11.40 -9.01 11.57
C GLN A 141 -12.63 -8.99 12.50
N ARG A 142 -13.80 -9.47 12.03
CA ARG A 142 -15.03 -9.59 12.84
C ARG A 142 -15.10 -10.87 13.66
N LEU A 143 -14.25 -11.84 13.37
CA LEU A 143 -14.24 -13.12 14.08
C LEU A 143 -13.52 -13.01 15.42
N THR A 144 -12.40 -12.28 15.49
CA THR A 144 -11.64 -12.11 16.75
C THR A 144 -10.86 -10.79 16.80
N SER A 145 -10.64 -10.27 18.01
CA SER A 145 -9.76 -9.12 18.26
C SER A 145 -8.30 -9.38 17.87
N THR A 146 -7.84 -10.64 17.92
CA THR A 146 -6.49 -11.04 17.51
C THR A 146 -6.28 -10.76 16.03
N HIS A 147 -7.25 -11.11 15.18
CA HIS A 147 -7.19 -10.84 13.74
C HIS A 147 -7.11 -9.34 13.47
N PHE A 148 -7.89 -8.52 14.19
CA PHE A 148 -7.81 -7.06 14.07
C PHE A 148 -6.38 -6.53 14.33
N SER A 149 -5.67 -7.09 15.32
CA SER A 149 -4.32 -6.64 15.68
C SER A 149 -3.23 -6.91 14.64
N PHE A 150 -3.47 -7.84 13.70
CA PHE A 150 -2.53 -8.13 12.61
C PHE A 150 -2.60 -7.10 11.47
N PHE A 151 -3.73 -6.41 11.31
CA PHE A 151 -3.98 -5.50 10.19
C PHE A 151 -4.09 -4.03 10.64
N HIS A 152 -3.50 -3.69 11.79
CA HIS A 152 -3.57 -2.35 12.35
C HIS A 152 -2.20 -1.93 12.86
N HIS A 153 -1.64 -0.87 12.29
CA HIS A 153 -0.30 -0.42 12.60
C HIS A 153 -0.31 0.59 13.74
N VAL A 154 0.35 0.25 14.84
CA VAL A 154 0.57 1.16 15.98
C VAL A 154 2.07 1.42 16.11
N PRO A 155 2.54 2.67 15.90
CA PRO A 155 3.96 3.00 15.88
C PRO A 155 4.73 2.58 17.13
N VAL A 156 4.10 2.67 18.30
CA VAL A 156 4.70 2.34 19.61
C VAL A 156 4.94 0.84 19.83
N VAL A 157 4.21 -0.03 19.11
CA VAL A 157 4.25 -1.50 19.30
C VAL A 157 5.44 -2.13 18.57
N GLY A 158 6.01 -1.44 17.56
CA GLY A 158 7.23 -1.89 16.88
C GLY A 158 7.08 -3.12 15.97
N ARG A 159 5.84 -3.48 15.58
CA ARG A 159 5.54 -4.55 14.62
C ARG A 159 5.65 -4.02 13.19
N ASN A 160 6.85 -3.98 12.63
CA ASN A 160 7.07 -3.32 11.33
C ASN A 160 6.24 -3.93 10.18
N TYR A 161 5.98 -5.24 10.19
CA TYR A 161 5.13 -5.89 9.18
C TYR A 161 3.72 -5.30 9.09
N THR A 162 3.24 -4.68 10.18
CA THR A 162 1.94 -4.03 10.17
C THR A 162 1.87 -2.81 9.27
N MET A 163 3.00 -2.23 8.83
CA MET A 163 3.00 -1.17 7.81
C MET A 163 2.52 -1.66 6.44
N LEU A 164 2.70 -2.96 6.13
CA LEU A 164 2.13 -3.58 4.93
C LEU A 164 0.74 -4.11 5.20
N THR A 165 0.55 -4.88 6.29
CA THR A 165 -0.74 -5.53 6.52
C THR A 165 -1.83 -4.52 6.87
N SER A 166 -1.52 -3.35 7.44
CA SER A 166 -2.52 -2.30 7.69
C SER A 166 -3.22 -1.78 6.44
N VAL A 167 -2.59 -1.92 5.27
CA VAL A 167 -3.17 -1.56 3.97
C VAL A 167 -4.43 -2.38 3.68
N PHE A 168 -4.58 -3.55 4.30
CA PHE A 168 -5.71 -4.45 4.06
C PHE A 168 -6.81 -4.40 5.14
N GLY A 169 -6.49 -3.89 6.33
CA GLY A 169 -7.44 -3.82 7.44
C GLY A 169 -8.38 -2.63 7.33
N HIS A 170 -9.63 -2.78 7.77
CA HIS A 170 -10.62 -1.70 7.71
C HIS A 170 -11.43 -1.57 9.01
N ALA A 171 -11.63 -0.32 9.47
CA ALA A 171 -12.33 -0.05 10.73
C ALA A 171 -13.85 -0.34 10.66
N SER A 172 -14.47 -0.04 9.53
CA SER A 172 -15.92 -0.13 9.34
C SER A 172 -16.26 -0.57 7.92
N GLY A 173 -17.51 -1.01 7.72
CA GLY A 173 -17.99 -1.43 6.40
C GLY A 173 -18.03 -0.26 5.41
N LEU A 174 -18.42 0.94 5.87
CA LEU A 174 -18.37 2.16 5.06
C LEU A 174 -16.94 2.52 4.65
N HIS A 175 -15.97 2.40 5.57
CA HIS A 175 -14.56 2.66 5.24
C HIS A 175 -14.05 1.67 4.18
N LEU A 176 -14.38 0.38 4.30
CA LEU A 176 -14.09 -0.62 3.26
C LEU A 176 -14.77 -0.26 1.93
N PHE A 177 -16.06 0.06 1.97
CA PHE A 177 -16.84 0.39 0.78
C PHE A 177 -16.22 1.54 0.00
N PHE A 178 -15.94 2.68 0.64
CA PHE A 178 -15.36 3.83 -0.06
C PHE A 178 -13.97 3.55 -0.60
N ASN A 179 -13.11 2.83 0.14
CA ASN A 179 -11.79 2.45 -0.37
C ASN A 179 -11.90 1.54 -1.60
N MET A 180 -12.72 0.50 -1.54
CA MET A 180 -12.86 -0.43 -2.65
C MET A 180 -13.58 0.19 -3.85
N ALA A 181 -14.55 1.09 -3.60
CA ALA A 181 -15.20 1.88 -4.64
C ALA A 181 -14.19 2.80 -5.35
N CYS A 182 -13.35 3.53 -4.61
CA CYS A 182 -12.29 4.34 -5.20
C CYS A 182 -11.30 3.48 -5.99
N LEU A 183 -10.84 2.36 -5.43
CA LEU A 183 -9.94 1.44 -6.12
C LEU A 183 -10.55 0.90 -7.42
N TYR A 184 -11.84 0.56 -7.42
CA TYR A 184 -12.54 0.10 -8.61
C TYR A 184 -12.66 1.19 -9.68
N ASN A 185 -13.06 2.41 -9.28
CA ASN A 185 -13.30 3.51 -10.21
C ASN A 185 -12.00 4.05 -10.84
N PHE A 186 -10.94 4.22 -10.05
CA PHE A 186 -9.67 4.76 -10.55
C PHE A 186 -8.70 3.68 -11.04
N GLY A 187 -8.82 2.45 -10.52
CA GLY A 187 -7.85 1.39 -10.77
C GLY A 187 -7.67 1.05 -12.24
N GLY A 188 -8.77 1.00 -13.00
CA GLY A 188 -8.71 0.74 -14.45
C GLY A 188 -7.97 1.84 -15.21
N ASP A 189 -8.31 3.11 -14.97
CA ASP A 189 -7.67 4.23 -15.67
C ASP A 189 -6.18 4.36 -15.31
N VAL A 190 -5.81 4.04 -14.07
CA VAL A 190 -4.41 3.95 -13.62
C VAL A 190 -3.71 2.77 -14.31
N ALA A 191 -4.32 1.58 -14.30
CA ALA A 191 -3.78 0.36 -14.88
C ALA A 191 -3.41 0.53 -16.36
N TYR A 192 -4.29 1.16 -17.14
CA TYR A 192 -4.12 1.33 -18.59
C TYR A 192 -3.44 2.64 -18.99
N SER A 193 -3.01 3.45 -18.03
CA SER A 193 -2.18 4.61 -18.30
C SER A 193 -0.86 4.20 -18.97
N ARG A 194 -0.19 5.16 -19.61
CA ARG A 194 1.14 4.95 -20.24
C ARG A 194 2.19 4.43 -19.24
N THR A 195 1.97 4.67 -17.96
CA THR A 195 2.83 4.27 -16.85
C THR A 195 2.77 2.78 -16.56
N PHE A 196 1.58 2.17 -16.60
CA PHE A 196 1.38 0.76 -16.20
C PHE A 196 1.06 -0.18 -17.37
N GLU A 197 0.53 0.35 -18.49
CA GLU A 197 0.25 -0.37 -19.74
C GLU A 197 -0.62 -1.63 -19.59
N GLY A 198 -1.35 -1.82 -18.49
CA GLY A 198 -2.14 -3.01 -18.19
C GLY A 198 -1.35 -4.11 -17.44
N SER A 199 -0.10 -3.87 -17.04
CA SER A 199 0.66 -4.83 -16.23
C SER A 199 0.07 -4.93 -14.82
N GLY A 200 -0.53 -6.08 -14.50
CA GLY A 200 -1.03 -6.37 -13.15
C GLY A 200 0.09 -6.49 -12.12
N SER A 201 1.28 -6.95 -12.50
CA SER A 201 2.42 -7.09 -11.57
C SER A 201 3.07 -5.74 -11.27
N HIS A 202 3.19 -4.85 -12.26
CA HIS A 202 3.65 -3.48 -12.05
C HIS A 202 2.67 -2.71 -11.15
N LEU A 203 1.37 -2.84 -11.43
CA LEU A 203 0.32 -2.21 -10.63
C LEU A 203 0.32 -2.73 -9.19
N ALA A 204 0.47 -4.04 -8.99
CA ALA A 204 0.62 -4.66 -7.67
C ALA A 204 1.85 -4.15 -6.93
N ALA A 205 3.01 -4.09 -7.60
CA ALA A 205 4.25 -3.60 -7.00
C ALA A 205 4.09 -2.16 -6.50
N PHE A 206 3.47 -1.31 -7.31
CA PHE A 206 3.22 0.09 -6.96
C PHE A 206 2.19 0.23 -5.82
N TYR A 207 1.06 -0.49 -5.87
CA TYR A 207 0.03 -0.44 -4.83
C TYR A 207 0.57 -0.88 -3.45
N LEU A 208 1.25 -2.03 -3.40
CA LEU A 208 1.78 -2.56 -2.14
C LEU A 208 2.91 -1.67 -1.59
N SER A 209 3.79 -1.18 -2.46
CA SER A 209 4.90 -0.33 -2.05
C SER A 209 4.43 1.05 -1.59
N SER A 210 3.48 1.67 -2.28
CA SER A 210 2.87 2.93 -1.84
C SER A 210 2.14 2.74 -0.50
N GLY A 211 1.46 1.61 -0.29
CA GLY A 211 0.91 1.24 1.01
C GLY A 211 1.96 1.23 2.13
N VAL A 212 3.12 0.59 1.91
CA VAL A 212 4.23 0.59 2.87
C VAL A 212 4.79 2.00 3.11
N VAL A 213 5.00 2.78 2.04
CA VAL A 213 5.56 4.14 2.14
C VAL A 213 4.62 5.09 2.87
N THR A 214 3.31 5.03 2.59
CA THR A 214 2.31 5.88 3.27
C THR A 214 2.13 5.49 4.73
N SER A 215 2.16 4.20 5.06
CA SER A 215 2.22 3.71 6.44
C SER A 215 3.48 4.20 7.16
N LEU A 216 4.64 4.20 6.49
CA LEU A 216 5.87 4.77 7.04
C LEU A 216 5.75 6.29 7.24
N ALA A 217 5.18 7.03 6.30
CA ALA A 217 5.00 8.48 6.44
C ALA A 217 4.16 8.82 7.68
N GLN A 218 3.04 8.13 7.89
CA GLN A 218 2.24 8.27 9.11
C GLN A 218 2.99 7.79 10.36
N HIS A 219 3.83 6.76 10.26
CA HIS A 219 4.70 6.34 11.36
C HIS A 219 5.68 7.45 11.74
N LEU A 220 6.28 8.13 10.76
CA LEU A 220 7.25 9.21 11.00
C LEU A 220 6.59 10.49 11.54
N GLU A 221 5.31 10.72 11.26
CA GLU A 221 4.56 11.84 11.84
C GLU A 221 4.60 11.84 13.38
N THR A 222 4.72 10.67 13.99
CA THR A 222 4.79 10.51 15.44
C THR A 222 6.01 11.17 16.10
N VAL A 223 7.02 11.56 15.30
CA VAL A 223 8.20 12.30 15.79
C VAL A 223 7.85 13.75 16.15
N PHE A 224 6.76 14.30 15.61
CA PHE A 224 6.39 15.69 15.85
C PHE A 224 5.71 15.87 17.24
N PRO A 225 6.25 16.71 18.14
CA PRO A 225 5.95 16.72 19.59
C PRO A 225 4.54 17.19 20.01
N ARG A 226 3.58 17.34 19.08
CA ARG A 226 2.18 17.76 19.37
C ARG A 226 1.12 16.89 18.69
N ARG A 227 1.52 15.76 18.11
CA ARG A 227 0.62 14.88 17.36
C ARG A 227 0.03 13.78 18.24
N ARG A 228 -1.30 13.62 18.17
CA ARG A 228 -1.97 12.48 18.80
C ARG A 228 -1.71 11.23 17.97
N PHE A 229 -1.22 10.18 18.61
CA PHE A 229 -0.96 8.90 17.97
C PHE A 229 -2.29 8.24 17.57
N GLY A 230 -2.55 8.18 16.28
CA GLY A 230 -3.57 7.34 15.68
C GLY A 230 -2.90 6.14 15.04
N ALA A 231 -3.51 4.98 15.18
CA ALA A 231 -3.05 3.82 14.43
C ALA A 231 -3.43 3.94 12.95
N SER A 232 -2.59 3.38 12.08
CA SER A 232 -2.86 3.29 10.65
C SER A 232 -3.64 2.02 10.35
N LEU A 233 -4.73 2.18 9.59
CA LEU A 233 -5.67 1.13 9.22
C LEU A 233 -6.39 1.57 7.94
N GLY A 234 -6.18 0.87 6.82
CA GLY A 234 -6.90 1.11 5.57
C GLY A 234 -6.01 1.18 4.33
N ALA A 235 -6.63 0.91 3.18
CA ALA A 235 -6.02 1.02 1.85
C ALA A 235 -5.85 2.47 1.37
N SER A 236 -6.39 3.45 2.09
CA SER A 236 -6.58 4.82 1.60
C SER A 236 -5.28 5.52 1.20
N GLY A 237 -4.15 5.28 1.90
CA GLY A 237 -2.85 5.81 1.49
C GLY A 237 -2.39 5.32 0.11
N ALA A 238 -2.54 4.02 -0.17
CA ALA A 238 -2.22 3.44 -1.48
C ALA A 238 -3.21 3.91 -2.57
N ILE A 239 -4.49 4.06 -2.22
CA ILE A 239 -5.51 4.60 -3.13
C ILE A 239 -5.24 6.07 -3.46
N MET A 240 -4.77 6.87 -2.49
CA MET A 240 -4.33 8.24 -2.75
C MET A 240 -3.13 8.27 -3.71
N ALA A 241 -2.26 7.28 -3.69
CA ALA A 241 -1.22 7.14 -4.73
C ALA A 241 -1.82 6.84 -6.11
N PHE A 242 -2.89 6.04 -6.20
CA PHE A 242 -3.62 5.84 -7.46
C PHE A 242 -4.27 7.13 -7.95
N ILE A 243 -4.86 7.93 -7.05
CA ILE A 243 -5.42 9.24 -7.39
C ILE A 243 -4.33 10.19 -7.89
N GLY A 244 -3.14 10.18 -7.25
CA GLY A 244 -1.98 10.95 -7.71
C GLY A 244 -1.52 10.55 -9.12
N VAL A 245 -1.47 9.25 -9.42
CA VAL A 245 -1.19 8.77 -10.79
C VAL A 245 -2.28 9.20 -11.77
N PHE A 246 -3.54 9.03 -11.38
CA PHE A 246 -4.70 9.34 -12.21
C PHE A 246 -4.71 10.83 -12.60
N GLY A 247 -4.56 11.73 -11.62
CA GLY A 247 -4.55 13.18 -11.86
C GLY A 247 -3.41 13.59 -12.81
N MET A 248 -2.22 13.03 -12.63
CA MET A 248 -1.07 13.33 -13.50
C MET A 248 -1.19 12.69 -14.90
N SER A 249 -1.88 11.56 -15.04
CA SER A 249 -1.99 10.84 -16.31
C SER A 249 -3.19 11.29 -17.15
N ASN A 250 -4.21 11.85 -16.50
CA ASN A 250 -5.49 12.21 -17.11
C ASN A 250 -5.98 13.59 -16.61
N PRO A 251 -5.23 14.68 -16.82
CA PRO A 251 -5.46 15.97 -16.17
C PRO A 251 -6.84 16.57 -16.44
N ASP A 252 -7.38 16.34 -17.65
CA ASP A 252 -8.67 16.88 -18.10
C ASP A 252 -9.86 15.97 -17.78
N SER A 253 -9.62 14.75 -17.29
CA SER A 253 -10.69 13.83 -16.92
C SER A 253 -11.50 14.39 -15.76
N ARG A 254 -12.83 14.32 -15.85
CA ARG A 254 -13.71 14.87 -14.83
C ARG A 254 -13.91 13.89 -13.67
N ILE A 255 -13.50 14.30 -12.46
CA ILE A 255 -13.73 13.55 -11.22
C ILE A 255 -14.91 14.14 -10.46
N GLY A 256 -15.87 13.30 -10.11
CA GLY A 256 -16.93 13.61 -9.14
C GLY A 256 -16.60 13.04 -7.76
N ILE A 257 -17.06 13.71 -6.71
CA ILE A 257 -17.03 13.17 -5.34
C ILE A 257 -18.37 12.45 -5.13
N ILE A 258 -18.34 11.21 -4.62
CA ILE A 258 -19.47 10.25 -4.57
C ILE A 258 -20.77 10.80 -3.90
N LEU A 259 -20.73 11.98 -3.26
CA LEU A 259 -21.87 12.60 -2.60
C LEU A 259 -22.03 14.11 -2.86
N LEU A 260 -21.20 14.71 -3.73
CA LEU A 260 -21.30 16.13 -4.07
C LEU A 260 -21.71 16.31 -5.54
N PRO A 261 -22.70 17.19 -5.83
CA PRO A 261 -23.06 17.48 -7.20
C PRO A 261 -21.90 18.19 -7.92
N GLY A 262 -21.66 17.79 -9.17
CA GLY A 262 -20.63 18.37 -10.03
C GLY A 262 -19.40 17.50 -10.23
N SER A 263 -18.51 17.97 -11.10
CA SER A 263 -17.21 17.35 -11.35
C SER A 263 -16.17 18.42 -11.65
N LEU A 264 -14.93 18.15 -11.26
CA LEU A 264 -13.78 19.00 -11.52
C LEU A 264 -12.80 18.25 -12.42
N PRO A 265 -12.00 18.96 -13.24
CA PRO A 265 -10.84 18.36 -13.89
C PRO A 265 -9.93 17.68 -12.86
N ALA A 266 -9.37 16.53 -13.21
CA ALA A 266 -8.59 15.69 -12.30
C ALA A 266 -7.40 16.43 -11.72
N GLN A 267 -6.75 17.27 -12.54
CA GLN A 267 -5.61 18.07 -12.10
C GLN A 267 -6.00 19.09 -11.02
N GLU A 268 -7.14 19.76 -11.18
CA GLU A 268 -7.67 20.69 -10.18
C GLU A 268 -8.10 19.95 -8.92
N ALA A 269 -8.83 18.83 -9.07
CA ALA A 269 -9.23 17.99 -7.96
C ALA A 269 -8.02 17.50 -7.16
N LEU A 270 -6.94 17.08 -7.83
CA LEU A 270 -5.69 16.67 -7.18
C LEU A 270 -5.10 17.81 -6.34
N GLY A 271 -5.08 19.04 -6.87
CA GLY A 271 -4.64 20.24 -6.13
C GLY A 271 -5.48 20.50 -4.88
N TRP A 272 -6.81 20.44 -5.00
CA TRP A 272 -7.72 20.64 -3.86
C TRP A 272 -7.62 19.54 -2.81
N ILE A 273 -7.51 18.27 -3.22
CA ILE A 273 -7.30 17.15 -2.30
C ILE A 273 -5.95 17.33 -1.58
N ALA A 274 -4.88 17.66 -2.31
CA ALA A 274 -3.57 17.90 -1.69
C ALA A 274 -3.62 19.07 -0.68
N ALA A 275 -4.31 20.16 -1.01
CA ALA A 275 -4.49 21.30 -0.10
C ALA A 275 -5.30 20.91 1.15
N PHE A 276 -6.39 20.15 0.98
CA PHE A 276 -7.20 19.65 2.08
C PHE A 276 -6.41 18.70 3.00
N GLU A 277 -5.68 17.75 2.42
CA GLU A 277 -4.85 16.81 3.17
C GLU A 277 -3.68 17.53 3.86
N ALA A 278 -3.09 18.55 3.24
CA ALA A 278 -2.08 19.39 3.87
C ALA A 278 -2.66 20.22 5.02
N TYR A 279 -3.87 20.78 4.88
CA TYR A 279 -4.55 21.50 5.94
C TYR A 279 -4.87 20.57 7.12
N GLY A 280 -5.47 19.41 6.85
CA GLY A 280 -5.76 18.39 7.86
C GLY A 280 -4.48 17.85 8.51
N MET A 281 -3.42 17.69 7.71
CA MET A 281 -2.10 17.38 8.22
C MET A 281 -1.57 18.52 9.07
N VAL A 282 -1.68 19.82 8.79
CA VAL A 282 -1.03 20.86 9.62
C VAL A 282 -1.86 21.20 10.86
N PHE A 283 -3.16 21.40 10.71
CA PHE A 283 -4.03 21.96 11.73
C PHE A 283 -4.86 20.91 12.47
N GLY A 284 -5.06 19.73 11.87
CA GLY A 284 -5.96 18.69 12.38
C GLY A 284 -7.43 19.07 12.22
N ILE A 285 -8.27 18.09 11.89
CA ILE A 285 -9.71 18.27 11.77
C ILE A 285 -10.39 17.39 12.84
N PRO A 286 -10.88 17.96 13.95
CA PRO A 286 -11.31 17.17 15.12
C PRO A 286 -12.38 16.10 14.84
N PHE A 287 -13.26 16.37 13.87
CA PHE A 287 -14.34 15.46 13.48
C PHE A 287 -13.94 14.48 12.36
N LEU A 288 -12.84 14.72 11.64
CA LEU A 288 -12.29 13.82 10.62
C LEU A 288 -10.95 13.27 11.09
N ARG A 289 -11.00 12.13 11.78
CA ARG A 289 -9.80 11.41 12.25
C ARG A 289 -9.13 10.62 11.13
N TRP A 290 -8.89 11.27 10.00
CA TRP A 290 -8.27 10.65 8.83
C TRP A 290 -6.75 10.65 8.93
N ALA A 291 -6.12 9.76 8.19
CA ALA A 291 -4.68 9.65 8.09
C ALA A 291 -4.10 10.67 7.10
N HIS A 292 -4.29 11.97 7.39
CA HIS A 292 -3.96 13.05 6.45
C HIS A 292 -2.50 12.99 5.91
N THR A 293 -1.54 12.66 6.78
CA THR A 293 -0.15 12.45 6.36
C THR A 293 0.02 11.27 5.40
N ALA A 294 -0.67 10.14 5.64
CA ALA A 294 -0.63 8.99 4.75
C ALA A 294 -1.25 9.32 3.39
N HIS A 295 -2.35 10.07 3.38
CA HIS A 295 -3.04 10.48 2.15
C HIS A 295 -2.18 11.44 1.33
N LEU A 296 -1.63 12.49 1.97
CA LEU A 296 -0.74 13.45 1.30
C LEU A 296 0.52 12.77 0.76
N ALA A 297 1.14 11.89 1.55
CA ALA A 297 2.26 11.08 1.09
C ALA A 297 1.89 10.17 -0.08
N GLY A 298 0.68 9.58 -0.06
CA GLY A 298 0.15 8.78 -1.15
C GLY A 298 0.04 9.57 -2.44
N LEU A 299 -0.67 10.70 -2.42
CA LEU A 299 -0.80 11.62 -3.55
C LEU A 299 0.56 12.00 -4.12
N ALA A 300 1.50 12.40 -3.24
CA ALA A 300 2.85 12.79 -3.63
C ALA A 300 3.61 11.62 -4.27
N VAL A 301 3.55 10.41 -3.70
CA VAL A 301 4.19 9.21 -4.27
C VAL A 301 3.63 8.90 -5.65
N GLY A 302 2.30 8.96 -5.83
CA GLY A 302 1.66 8.72 -7.12
C GLY A 302 2.04 9.75 -8.18
N ALA A 303 1.96 11.03 -7.83
CA ALA A 303 2.33 12.10 -8.73
C ALA A 303 3.82 12.04 -9.12
N ALA A 304 4.70 11.80 -8.14
CA ALA A 304 6.13 11.64 -8.35
C ALA A 304 6.43 10.43 -9.24
N TYR A 305 5.71 9.31 -9.08
CA TYR A 305 5.91 8.12 -9.89
C TYR A 305 5.65 8.37 -11.37
N VAL A 306 4.64 9.18 -11.72
CA VAL A 306 4.38 9.61 -13.10
C VAL A 306 5.40 10.65 -13.54
N HIS A 307 5.63 11.68 -12.73
CA HIS A 307 6.51 12.81 -13.07
C HIS A 307 7.95 12.39 -13.35
N PHE A 308 8.50 11.47 -12.54
CA PHE A 308 9.86 10.95 -12.68
C PHE A 308 9.92 9.69 -13.55
N ASP A 309 8.86 9.35 -14.29
CA ASP A 309 8.82 8.20 -15.20
C ASP A 309 9.25 6.89 -14.51
N GLY A 310 8.54 6.55 -13.43
CA GLY A 310 8.80 5.37 -12.61
C GLY A 310 8.74 4.06 -13.40
N LYS A 311 8.06 4.04 -14.54
CA LYS A 311 8.10 2.90 -15.48
C LYS A 311 9.51 2.67 -16.01
N ASN A 312 10.14 3.70 -16.57
CA ASN A 312 11.46 3.56 -17.19
C ASN A 312 12.60 3.58 -16.17
N HIS A 313 12.44 4.27 -15.04
CA HIS A 313 13.50 4.42 -14.04
C HIS A 313 13.42 3.44 -12.85
N LEU A 314 12.27 2.82 -12.59
CA LEU A 314 12.12 1.85 -11.50
C LEU A 314 11.67 0.48 -12.00
N TRP A 315 10.57 0.41 -12.75
CA TRP A 315 9.98 -0.87 -13.16
C TRP A 315 10.83 -1.64 -14.17
N LYS A 316 11.24 -1.01 -15.29
CA LYS A 316 12.09 -1.66 -16.29
C LYS A 316 13.44 -2.12 -15.72
N PRO A 317 14.16 -1.32 -14.91
CA PRO A 317 15.37 -1.79 -14.23
C PRO A 317 15.12 -2.97 -13.29
N ALA A 318 14.02 -2.96 -12.52
CA ALA A 318 13.65 -4.10 -11.67
C ALA A 318 13.40 -5.37 -12.49
N ARG A 319 12.73 -5.27 -13.64
CA ARG A 319 12.53 -6.39 -14.57
C ARG A 319 13.83 -6.90 -15.17
N LYS A 320 14.73 -6.01 -15.59
CA LYS A 320 16.07 -6.39 -16.09
C LYS A 320 16.88 -7.13 -15.02
N PHE A 321 16.88 -6.61 -13.80
CA PHE A 321 17.55 -7.26 -12.67
C PHE A 321 16.94 -8.63 -12.37
N ALA A 322 15.62 -8.73 -12.32
CA ALA A 322 14.91 -9.99 -12.09
C ALA A 322 15.20 -11.02 -13.18
N PHE A 323 15.25 -10.61 -14.45
CA PHE A 323 15.66 -11.47 -15.57
C PHE A 323 17.05 -12.05 -15.36
N SER A 324 18.05 -11.21 -15.07
CA SER A 324 19.41 -11.67 -14.80
C SER A 324 19.48 -12.61 -13.59
N LEU A 325 18.68 -12.36 -12.55
CA LEU A 325 18.60 -13.24 -11.38
C LEU A 325 18.02 -14.60 -11.75
N LEU A 326 16.92 -14.63 -12.51
CA LEU A 326 16.27 -15.87 -12.95
C LEU A 326 17.18 -16.70 -13.86
N GLN A 327 17.91 -16.07 -14.80
CA GLN A 327 18.91 -16.75 -15.62
C GLN A 327 20.02 -17.38 -14.76
N LYS A 328 20.59 -16.63 -13.80
CA LYS A 328 21.63 -17.14 -12.89
C LYS A 328 21.17 -18.32 -12.03
N LEU A 329 19.87 -18.38 -11.73
CA LEU A 329 19.26 -19.47 -10.97
C LEU A 329 18.74 -20.62 -11.85
N ASN A 330 18.95 -20.57 -13.17
CA ASN A 330 18.41 -21.53 -14.15
C ASN A 330 16.88 -21.69 -14.04
N LEU A 331 16.16 -20.59 -13.79
CA LEU A 331 14.70 -20.57 -13.64
C LEU A 331 13.96 -20.14 -14.92
N ILE A 332 14.68 -19.59 -15.90
CA ILE A 332 14.22 -19.25 -17.26
C ILE A 332 15.28 -19.55 -18.29
#